data_AF-A0A8T4LW67-F1
#
_entry.id   AF-A0A8T4LW67-F1
#
_cell.length_a   1.000
_cell.length_b   1.000
_cell.length_c   1.000
_cell.angle_alpha   90.00
_cell.angle_beta   90.00
_cell.angle_gamma   90.00
#
_symmetry.space_group_name_H-M   'P 1'
#
loop_
_entity.id
_entity.type
_entity.pdbx_description
1 polymer ?
#
loop_
_entity_poly.entity_id
_entity_poly.type
_entity_poly.pdbx_seq_one_letter_code
_entity_poly.pdbx_strand_id
1 'polypeptide(L)' 'MPQITIDIDDKVYKVLSRRAKKNLMTVREQAEDIIRRSAANFKKSSPEDKIDDTLVSVFSRNKKGRKS' A
#
# COMPACT_ATOMS: atom_id res chain seq x y z
N MET A 1 -3.96 16.90 10.88
CA MET A 1 -4.06 15.65 10.11
C MET A 1 -2.68 15.01 10.06
N PRO A 2 -2.57 13.67 10.17
CA PRO A 2 -1.28 13.01 9.99
C PRO A 2 -0.77 13.25 8.56
N GLN A 3 0.52 13.52 8.44
CA GLN A 3 1.20 13.74 7.16
C GLN A 3 2.19 12.60 6.94
N ILE A 4 2.17 12.02 5.75
CA ILE A 4 3.05 10.94 5.34
C ILE A 4 3.84 11.41 4.12
N THR A 5 5.15 11.29 4.19
CA THR A 5 6.05 11.48 3.04
C THR A 5 6.49 10.10 2.58
N ILE A 6 6.36 9.85 1.28
CA ILE A 6 6.78 8.60 0.64
C ILE A 6 7.72 8.94 -0.50
N ASP A 7 8.88 8.30 -0.49
CA ASP A 7 9.83 8.35 -1.59
C ASP A 7 9.55 7.18 -2.56
N ILE A 8 9.50 7.47 -3.85
CA ILE A 8 9.20 6.49 -4.89
C ILE A 8 10.02 6.76 -6.15
N ASP A 9 10.46 5.68 -6.79
CA ASP A 9 11.18 5.76 -8.06
C ASP A 9 10.36 6.46 -9.16
N ASP A 10 11.07 7.16 -10.06
CA ASP A 10 10.49 7.81 -11.23
C ASP A 10 9.62 6.89 -12.09
N LYS A 11 10.00 5.61 -12.20
CA LYS A 11 9.24 4.60 -12.93
C LYS A 11 7.87 4.38 -12.28
N VAL A 12 7.82 4.33 -10.95
CA VAL A 12 6.59 4.17 -10.17
C VAL A 12 5.76 5.44 -10.26
N TYR A 13 6.37 6.62 -10.14
CA TYR A 13 5.68 7.90 -10.28
C TYR A 13 5.01 8.05 -11.66
N LYS A 14 5.68 7.65 -12.75
CA LYS A 14 5.10 7.68 -14.11
C LYS A 14 3.85 6.80 -14.22
N VAL A 15 3.86 5.60 -13.63
CA VAL A 15 2.71 4.71 -13.62
C VAL A 15 1.57 5.29 -12.79
N LEU A 16 1.89 5.85 -11.62
CA LEU A 16 0.91 6.48 -10.73
C LEU A 16 0.25 7.69 -11.40
N SER A 17 1.02 8.56 -12.05
CA SER A 17 0.55 9.73 -12.79
C SER A 17 -0.39 9.35 -13.94
N ARG A 18 -0.06 8.31 -14.72
CA ARG A 18 -0.94 7.81 -15.79
C ARG A 18 -2.28 7.34 -15.23
N ARG A 19 -2.28 6.65 -14.09
CA ARG A 19 -3.50 6.17 -13.43
C ARG A 19 -4.34 7.32 -12.87
N ALA A 20 -3.69 8.31 -12.25
CA ALA A 20 -4.34 9.51 -11.74
C ALA A 20 -5.10 10.25 -12.85
N LYS A 21 -4.48 10.45 -14.01
CA LYS A 21 -5.13 11.04 -15.20
C LYS A 21 -6.35 10.26 -15.65
N LYS A 22 -6.25 8.92 -15.72
CA LYS A 22 -7.38 8.05 -16.12
C LYS A 22 -8.58 8.18 -15.17
N ASN A 23 -8.29 8.39 -13.89
CA ASN A 23 -9.30 8.46 -12.84
C ASN A 23 -9.71 9.90 -12.49
N LEU A 24 -9.25 10.90 -13.26
CA LEU A 24 -9.52 12.32 -13.04
C LEU A 24 -9.15 12.80 -11.62
N MET A 25 -8.04 12.28 -11.10
CA MET A 25 -7.50 12.62 -9.79
C MET A 25 -6.12 13.26 -9.92
N THR A 26 -5.71 13.99 -8.89
CA THR A 26 -4.30 14.33 -8.66
C THR A 26 -3.50 13.09 -8.28
N VAL A 27 -2.17 13.15 -8.43
CA VAL A 27 -1.27 12.06 -8.03
C VAL A 27 -1.40 11.76 -6.53
N ARG A 28 -1.58 12.81 -5.71
CA ARG A 28 -1.78 12.71 -4.27
C ARG A 28 -3.07 11.97 -3.92
N GLU A 29 -4.20 12.38 -4.48
CA GLU A 29 -5.49 11.72 -4.24
C GLU A 29 -5.47 10.27 -4.70
N GLN A 30 -4.84 9.99 -5.83
CA GLN A 30 -4.67 8.63 -6.33
C GLN A 30 -3.82 7.77 -5.38
N ALA A 31 -2.78 8.34 -4.77
CA ALA A 31 -1.95 7.66 -3.77
C ALA A 31 -2.76 7.38 -2.49
N GLU A 32 -3.47 8.39 -1.98
CA GLU A 32 -4.33 8.26 -0.79
C GLU A 32 -5.41 7.19 -1.00
N ASP A 33 -6.03 7.18 -2.17
CA ASP A 33 -7.03 6.19 -2.55
C ASP A 33 -6.46 4.76 -2.60
N ILE A 34 -5.26 4.57 -3.16
CA ILE A 34 -4.59 3.27 -3.17
C ILE A 34 -4.31 2.79 -1.74
N ILE A 35 -3.75 3.66 -0.90
CA ILE A 35 -3.42 3.34 0.50
C ILE A 35 -4.70 3.00 1.28
N ARG A 36 -5.77 3.79 1.10
CA ARG A 36 -7.06 3.55 1.75
C ARG A 36 -7.65 2.21 1.35
N ARG A 37 -7.68 1.88 0.06
CA ARG A 37 -8.16 0.58 -0.43
C ARG A 37 -7.30 -0.56 0.07
N SER A 38 -5.97 -0.38 0.13
CA SER A 38 -5.07 -1.40 0.65
C SER A 38 -5.32 -1.68 2.13
N ALA A 39 -5.50 -0.63 2.94
CA ALA A 39 -5.77 -0.76 4.37
C ALA A 39 -7.17 -1.34 4.63
N ALA A 40 -8.19 -0.88 3.91
CA ALA A 40 -9.56 -1.36 4.09
C ALA A 40 -9.74 -2.82 3.67
N ASN A 41 -9.04 -3.27 2.62
CA ASN A 41 -9.10 -4.65 2.14
C ASN A 41 -8.12 -5.58 2.88
N PHE A 42 -7.33 -5.07 3.81
CA PHE A 42 -6.44 -5.88 4.63
C PHE A 42 -7.27 -6.70 5.63
N LYS A 43 -7.57 -7.95 5.27
CA LYS A 43 -8.19 -8.90 6.20
C LYS A 43 -7.20 -9.18 7.34
N LYS A 44 -7.57 -8.81 8.57
CA LYS A 44 -6.87 -9.26 9.80
C LYS A 44 -6.91 -10.79 9.85
N SER A 45 -5.80 -11.45 9.50
CA SER A 45 -5.51 -12.76 10.06
C SER A 45 -4.98 -12.51 11.48
N SER A 46 -5.84 -12.61 12.49
CA SER A 46 -5.41 -12.63 13.91
C SER A 46 -4.89 -14.04 14.26
N PRO A 47 -3.99 -14.21 15.26
CA PRO A 47 -3.83 -13.35 16.43
C PRO A 47 -2.41 -12.78 16.68
N GLU A 48 -2.38 -11.57 17.24
CA GLU A 48 -1.30 -10.98 18.05
C GLU A 48 0.16 -11.28 17.65
N ASP A 49 0.57 -10.88 16.45
CA ASP A 49 1.99 -10.62 16.23
C ASP A 49 2.32 -9.22 16.71
N LYS A 50 3.40 -9.11 17.48
CA LYS A 50 3.92 -7.86 18.07
C LYS A 50 3.87 -6.74 17.04
N ILE A 51 3.34 -5.59 17.44
CA ILE A 51 3.01 -4.44 16.57
C ILE A 51 4.16 -4.06 15.62
N ASP A 52 5.41 -4.24 16.06
CA ASP A 52 6.61 -3.95 15.27
C ASP A 52 6.82 -4.88 14.05
N ASP A 53 6.48 -6.17 14.16
CA ASP A 53 6.57 -7.14 13.06
C ASP A 53 5.43 -6.99 12.05
N THR A 54 4.37 -6.26 12.43
CA THR A 54 3.19 -6.06 11.58
C THR A 54 3.51 -5.11 10.41
N LEU A 55 4.27 -4.05 10.65
CA LEU A 55 4.67 -3.13 9.57
C LEU A 55 5.62 -3.83 8.60
N VAL A 56 6.58 -4.60 9.11
CA VAL A 56 7.50 -5.39 8.27
C VAL A 56 6.75 -6.43 7.46
N SER A 57 5.76 -7.12 8.02
CA SER A 57 4.97 -8.13 7.30
C SER A 57 3.98 -7.56 6.28
N VAL A 58 3.43 -6.37 6.52
CA VAL A 58 2.56 -5.67 5.56
C VAL A 58 3.33 -5.27 4.29
N PHE A 59 4.61 -4.90 4.43
CA PHE A 59 5.44 -4.47 3.30
C PHE A 59 6.34 -5.59 2.72
N SER A 60 6.69 -6.61 3.51
CA SER A 60 7.41 -7.79 3.01
C SER A 60 6.41 -8.82 2.48
N ARG A 61 6.25 -8.87 1.14
CA ARG A 61 5.46 -9.90 0.45
C ARG A 61 6.15 -11.27 0.55
N ASN A 62 6.19 -11.86 1.73
CA ASN A 62 6.61 -13.25 1.89
C ASN A 62 5.47 -14.17 1.43
N LYS A 63 5.51 -14.54 0.14
CA LYS A 63 4.68 -15.62 -0.41
C LYS A 63 5.13 -16.96 0.19
N LYS A 64 4.66 -17.31 1.38
CA LYS A 64 4.70 -18.72 1.82
C LYS A 64 3.69 -19.49 0.97
N GLY A 65 4.21 -20.21 -0.02
CA GLY A 65 3.45 -21.17 -0.81
C GLY A 65 2.83 -22.23 0.11
N ARG A 66 1.52 -22.45 -0.06
CA ARG A 66 0.77 -23.51 0.60
C ARG A 66 1.34 -24.85 0.12
N LYS A 67 2.02 -25.61 0.99
CA LYS A 67 2.34 -27.02 0.72
C LYS A 67 1.03 -27.82 0.81
N SER A 68 0.79 -28.64 -0.22
CA SER A 68 -0.35 -29.56 -0.33
C SER A 68 -0.34 -30.61 0.77
#